data_AF-A0A5B7D2B2-F1
#
_entry.id   AF-A0A5B7D2B2-F1
#
_cell.length_a   1.000
_cell.length_b   1.000
_cell.length_c   1.000
_cell.angle_alpha   90.00
_cell.angle_beta   90.00
_cell.angle_gamma   90.00
#
_symmetry.space_group_name_H-M   'P 1'
#
loop_
_entity.id
_entity.type
_entity.pdbx_description
1 polymer ?
#
loop_
_entity_poly.entity_id
_entity_poly.type
_entity_poly.pdbx_seq_one_letter_code
_entity_poly.pdbx_strand_id
1 'polypeptide(L)'
;MNCPERCALKAGILALLDETQDELRMFALERLNEITDTFWPEIADSIQKIERLEEDGSFPKRELAALLVSKVYFHLGSYLDSLTYALRSGPMLHQDPNQLYIDTIKVHAIDHYIKLRAQKDAKMDPRLETLLNNMFRRCIEDQQYRHAIGIALETHRMDWFREAIMTSVSGML
;
A
#
# COMPACT_ATOMS: atom_id res chain seq x y z
N MET A 1 -11.09 3.90 27.95
CA MET A 1 -10.43 4.90 28.81
C MET A 1 -9.98 6.05 27.92
N ASN A 2 -10.73 7.15 27.87
CA ASN A 2 -10.39 8.33 27.08
C ASN A 2 -9.48 9.23 27.92
N CYS A 3 -8.20 9.29 27.55
CA CYS A 3 -7.24 10.20 28.18
C CYS A 3 -7.23 11.53 27.40
N PRO A 4 -7.65 12.66 27.98
CA PRO A 4 -7.76 13.95 27.28
C PRO A 4 -6.42 14.49 26.76
N GLU A 5 -5.31 14.18 27.44
CA GLU A 5 -3.96 14.60 27.02
C GLU A 5 -3.51 13.97 25.69
N ARG A 6 -3.94 12.73 25.41
CA ARG A 6 -3.64 12.05 24.15
C ARG A 6 -4.43 12.63 22.97
N CYS A 7 -5.61 13.19 23.18
CA CYS A 7 -6.35 13.87 22.11
C CYS A 7 -5.77 15.26 21.79
N ALA A 8 -5.26 15.98 22.80
CA ALA A 8 -4.63 17.29 22.59
C ALA A 8 -3.37 17.20 21.72
N LEU A 9 -2.50 16.21 21.96
CA LEU A 9 -1.28 16.01 21.16
C LEU A 9 -1.60 15.69 19.70
N LYS A 10 -2.65 14.89 19.44
CA LYS A 10 -3.09 14.52 18.09
C LYS A 10 -3.67 15.71 17.31
N ALA A 11 -4.52 16.51 17.96
CA ALA A 11 -5.05 17.72 17.37
C ALA A 11 -3.92 18.70 17.02
N GLY A 12 -2.88 18.76 17.87
CA GLY A 12 -1.64 19.47 17.58
C GLY A 12 -0.92 18.96 16.33
N ILE A 13 -0.74 17.64 16.18
CA ILE A 13 -0.10 17.04 15.01
C ILE A 13 -0.91 17.31 13.73
N LEU A 14 -2.24 17.19 13.78
CA LEU A 14 -3.10 17.49 12.63
C LEU A 14 -3.06 18.99 12.27
N ALA A 15 -2.93 19.89 13.24
CA ALA A 15 -2.78 21.32 12.98
C ALA A 15 -1.45 21.64 12.27
N LEU A 16 -0.38 20.87 12.51
CA LEU A 16 0.89 21.03 11.79
C LEU A 16 0.79 20.75 10.29
N LEU A 17 -0.25 20.04 9.83
CA LEU A 17 -0.50 19.87 8.39
C LEU A 17 -0.97 21.16 7.71
N ASP A 18 -1.54 22.11 8.48
CA ASP A 18 -2.02 23.39 7.94
C ASP A 18 -0.90 24.45 7.85
N GLU A 19 0.27 24.19 8.45
CA GLU A 19 1.41 25.10 8.42
C GLU A 19 1.96 25.29 7.00
N THR A 20 2.66 26.39 6.75
CA THR A 20 3.24 26.68 5.42
C THR A 20 4.60 26.02 5.17
N GLN A 21 5.28 25.60 6.24
CA GLN A 21 6.62 25.03 6.17
C GLN A 21 6.54 23.52 5.90
N ASP A 22 7.20 23.07 4.84
CA ASP A 22 7.20 21.65 4.47
C ASP A 22 7.85 20.76 5.53
N GLU A 23 8.85 21.27 6.27
CA GLU A 23 9.50 20.53 7.37
C GLU A 23 8.50 20.15 8.47
N LEU A 24 7.58 21.05 8.84
CA LEU A 24 6.54 20.80 9.84
C LEU A 24 5.51 19.80 9.33
N ARG A 25 5.10 19.91 8.07
CA ARG A 25 4.19 18.97 7.41
C ARG A 25 4.79 17.57 7.31
N MET A 26 6.07 17.47 6.97
CA MET A 26 6.82 16.21 6.92
C MET A 26 6.88 15.55 8.28
N PHE A 27 7.22 16.31 9.33
CA PHE A 27 7.23 15.81 10.70
C PHE A 27 5.84 15.33 11.14
N ALA A 28 4.79 16.08 10.80
CA ALA A 28 3.42 15.71 11.09
C ALA A 28 3.05 14.37 10.41
N LEU A 29 3.35 14.21 9.12
CA LEU A 29 3.07 12.97 8.38
C LEU A 29 3.76 11.74 8.96
N GLU A 30 5.02 11.86 9.37
CA GLU A 30 5.74 10.75 10.01
C GLU A 30 5.06 10.32 11.30
N ARG A 31 4.73 11.28 12.17
CA ARG A 31 4.04 11.00 13.43
C ARG A 31 2.65 10.44 13.22
N LEU A 32 1.91 10.92 12.23
CA LEU A 32 0.60 10.36 11.89
C LEU A 32 0.72 8.92 11.39
N ASN A 33 1.70 8.61 10.56
CA ASN A 33 1.93 7.26 10.04
C ASN A 33 2.25 6.25 11.16
N GLU A 34 3.02 6.66 12.18
CA GLU A 34 3.32 5.83 13.35
C GLU A 34 2.07 5.43 14.16
N ILE A 35 1.08 6.33 14.23
CA ILE A 35 -0.09 6.16 15.11
C ILE A 35 -1.37 5.77 14.37
N THR A 36 -1.30 5.63 13.04
CA THR A 36 -2.49 5.47 12.17
C THR A 36 -3.36 4.29 12.57
N ASP A 37 -2.76 3.14 12.88
CA ASP A 37 -3.53 1.92 13.16
C ASP A 37 -4.39 2.02 14.43
N THR A 38 -4.08 2.95 15.32
CA THR A 38 -4.85 3.17 16.56
C THR A 38 -5.82 4.35 16.43
N PHE A 39 -5.47 5.37 15.65
CA PHE A 39 -6.20 6.64 15.59
C PHE A 39 -6.65 6.99 14.16
N TRP A 40 -6.89 5.97 13.35
CA TRP A 40 -7.43 6.13 12.01
C TRP A 40 -8.76 6.91 11.98
N PRO A 41 -9.68 6.85 12.98
CA PRO A 41 -10.93 7.60 12.88
C PRO A 41 -10.69 9.12 12.88
N GLU A 42 -9.82 9.61 13.78
CA GLU A 42 -9.51 11.04 13.84
C GLU A 42 -8.69 11.52 12.63
N ILE A 43 -7.86 10.64 12.05
CA ILE A 43 -7.10 10.95 10.83
C ILE A 43 -8.04 10.96 9.62
N ALA A 44 -9.03 10.06 9.58
CA ALA A 44 -10.02 9.97 8.51
C ALA A 44 -10.83 11.27 8.38
N ASP A 45 -11.17 11.92 9.49
CA ASP A 45 -11.83 13.23 9.50
C ASP A 45 -11.02 14.32 8.76
N SER A 46 -9.70 14.15 8.67
CA SER A 46 -8.77 15.09 8.03
C SER A 46 -8.10 14.52 6.78
N ILE A 47 -8.58 13.40 6.22
CA ILE A 47 -7.92 12.69 5.11
C ILE A 47 -7.71 13.58 3.88
N GLN A 48 -8.68 14.43 3.57
CA GLN A 48 -8.64 15.38 2.45
C GLN A 48 -7.46 16.37 2.52
N LYS A 49 -6.92 16.63 3.72
CA LYS A 49 -5.71 17.47 3.86
C LYS A 49 -4.48 16.69 3.41
N ILE A 50 -4.41 15.41 3.76
CA ILE A 50 -3.28 14.53 3.44
C ILE A 50 -3.28 14.20 1.94
N GLU A 51 -4.47 13.98 1.34
CA GLU A 51 -4.61 13.79 -0.11
C GLU A 51 -4.08 15.00 -0.88
N ARG A 52 -4.44 16.22 -0.47
CA ARG A 52 -3.91 17.45 -1.09
C ARG A 52 -2.39 17.55 -1.02
N LEU A 53 -1.77 17.08 0.07
CA LEU A 53 -0.30 17.03 0.20
C LEU A 53 0.34 15.96 -0.69
N GLU A 54 -0.34 14.84 -0.94
CA GLU A 54 0.13 13.81 -1.87
C GLU A 54 0.11 14.29 -3.32
N GLU A 55 -0.96 15.01 -3.68
CA GLU A 55 -1.17 15.58 -5.01
C GLU A 55 -0.23 16.75 -5.32
N ASP A 56 0.27 17.45 -4.29
CA ASP A 56 1.26 18.52 -4.47
C ASP A 56 2.59 17.95 -4.96
N GLY A 57 2.85 18.14 -6.26
CA GLY A 57 4.06 17.68 -6.93
C GLY A 57 5.38 18.22 -6.34
N SER A 58 5.34 19.33 -5.60
CA SER A 58 6.51 19.96 -4.98
C SER A 58 6.86 19.35 -3.62
N PHE A 59 5.93 18.63 -3.00
CA PHE A 59 6.12 18.11 -1.65
C PHE A 59 7.11 16.94 -1.65
N PRO A 60 8.14 16.95 -0.78
CA PRO A 60 9.21 15.94 -0.82
C PRO A 60 8.79 14.56 -0.32
N LYS A 61 7.80 14.45 0.58
CA LYS A 61 7.35 13.19 1.20
C LYS A 61 5.99 12.70 0.72
N ARG A 62 5.72 12.83 -0.57
CA ARG A 62 4.46 12.37 -1.19
C ARG A 62 4.23 10.88 -1.04
N GLU A 63 5.27 10.06 -1.18
CA GLU A 63 5.15 8.60 -1.02
C GLU A 63 4.67 8.22 0.39
N LEU A 64 5.13 8.94 1.41
CA LEU A 64 4.67 8.77 2.79
C LEU A 64 3.22 9.24 2.97
N ALA A 65 2.84 10.37 2.37
CA ALA A 65 1.46 10.84 2.37
C ALA A 65 0.53 9.81 1.70
N ALA A 66 0.92 9.27 0.54
CA ALA A 66 0.20 8.21 -0.14
C ALA A 66 0.06 6.95 0.73
N LEU A 67 1.13 6.53 1.43
CA LEU A 67 1.05 5.40 2.35
C LEU A 67 0.06 5.65 3.48
N LEU A 68 0.10 6.84 4.09
CA LEU A 68 -0.80 7.22 5.17
C LEU A 68 -2.27 7.20 4.72
N VAL A 69 -2.57 7.85 3.58
CA VAL A 69 -3.93 7.84 3.00
C VAL A 69 -4.39 6.41 2.72
N SER A 70 -3.51 5.59 2.14
CA SER A 70 -3.80 4.18 1.88
C SER A 70 -4.18 3.41 3.14
N LYS A 71 -3.43 3.58 4.23
CA LYS A 71 -3.71 2.91 5.52
C LYS A 71 -5.04 3.37 6.11
N VAL A 72 -5.38 4.65 6.00
CA VAL A 72 -6.68 5.16 6.48
C VAL A 72 -7.83 4.53 5.66
N TYR A 73 -7.72 4.49 4.32
CA TYR A 73 -8.73 3.82 3.49
C TYR A 73 -8.86 2.33 3.76
N PHE A 74 -7.76 1.66 4.11
CA PHE A 74 -7.78 0.26 4.54
C PHE A 74 -8.66 0.09 5.79
N HIS A 75 -8.49 0.95 6.81
CA HIS A 75 -9.32 0.90 8.01
C HIS A 75 -10.78 1.29 7.76
N LEU A 76 -11.04 2.16 6.77
CA LEU A 76 -12.39 2.49 6.32
C LEU A 76 -13.07 1.36 5.51
N GLY A 77 -12.32 0.32 5.14
CA GLY A 77 -12.81 -0.79 4.31
C GLY A 77 -12.91 -0.46 2.82
N SER A 78 -12.42 0.72 2.37
CA SER A 78 -12.32 1.04 0.94
C SER A 78 -11.02 0.50 0.36
N TYR A 79 -11.00 -0.79 0.05
CA TYR A 79 -9.79 -1.48 -0.38
C TYR A 79 -9.28 -1.07 -1.77
N LEU A 80 -10.15 -0.63 -2.67
CA LEU A 80 -9.73 -0.19 -4.01
C LEU A 80 -9.03 1.17 -3.95
N ASP A 81 -9.55 2.11 -3.16
CA ASP A 81 -8.91 3.40 -2.93
C ASP A 81 -7.59 3.19 -2.18
N SER A 82 -7.61 2.33 -1.15
CA SER A 82 -6.40 1.92 -0.44
C SER A 82 -5.35 1.36 -1.40
N LEU A 83 -5.68 0.38 -2.24
CA LEU A 83 -4.76 -0.15 -3.26
C LEU A 83 -4.21 0.95 -4.17
N THR A 84 -5.05 1.88 -4.63
CA THR A 84 -4.63 2.98 -5.52
C THR A 84 -3.56 3.84 -4.86
N TYR A 85 -3.74 4.21 -3.59
CA TYR A 85 -2.76 4.98 -2.84
C TYR A 85 -1.53 4.14 -2.43
N ALA A 86 -1.70 2.85 -2.13
CA ALA A 86 -0.60 1.92 -1.87
C ALA A 86 0.33 1.78 -3.09
N LEU A 87 -0.23 1.76 -4.30
CA LEU A 87 0.57 1.74 -5.53
C LEU A 87 1.35 3.03 -5.75
N ARG A 88 0.81 4.18 -5.31
CA ARG A 88 1.49 5.49 -5.35
C ARG A 88 2.64 5.59 -4.35
N SER A 89 2.53 4.97 -3.19
CA SER A 89 3.58 4.98 -2.17
C SER A 89 4.81 4.15 -2.53
N GLY A 90 4.67 3.22 -3.50
CA GLY A 90 5.77 2.51 -4.12
C GLY A 90 6.58 1.68 -3.10
N PRO A 91 7.89 1.95 -2.91
CA PRO A 91 8.72 1.20 -1.98
C PRO A 91 8.24 1.28 -0.53
N MET A 92 7.60 2.40 -0.13
CA MET A 92 7.15 2.64 1.25
C MET A 92 6.13 1.60 1.72
N LEU A 93 5.30 1.07 0.81
CA LEU A 93 4.34 0.00 1.13
C LEU A 93 5.02 -1.23 1.76
N HIS A 94 6.18 -1.63 1.23
CA HIS A 94 6.88 -2.84 1.68
C HIS A 94 7.64 -2.65 2.99
N GLN A 95 7.80 -1.40 3.44
CA GLN A 95 8.50 -1.06 4.68
C GLN A 95 7.53 -0.91 5.86
N ASP A 96 6.22 -0.98 5.61
CA ASP A 96 5.23 -0.84 6.68
C ASP A 96 5.28 -2.06 7.64
N PRO A 97 5.23 -1.85 8.96
CA PRO A 97 5.30 -2.95 9.93
C PRO A 97 4.00 -3.77 9.99
N ASN A 98 2.89 -3.26 9.46
CA ASN A 98 1.60 -3.93 9.50
C ASN A 98 1.49 -4.96 8.35
N GLN A 99 1.97 -6.17 8.64
CA GLN A 99 1.95 -7.27 7.68
C GLN A 99 0.52 -7.63 7.20
N LEU A 100 -0.48 -7.52 8.08
CA LEU A 100 -1.88 -7.78 7.75
C LEU A 100 -2.39 -6.81 6.67
N TYR A 101 -2.07 -5.52 6.82
CA TYR A 101 -2.38 -4.50 5.83
C TYR A 101 -1.72 -4.83 4.49
N ILE A 102 -0.41 -5.09 4.49
CA ILE A 102 0.34 -5.42 3.29
C ILE A 102 -0.26 -6.62 2.56
N ASP A 103 -0.54 -7.72 3.28
CA ASP A 103 -1.05 -8.95 2.66
C ASP A 103 -2.48 -8.78 2.14
N THR A 104 -3.31 -7.99 2.82
CA THR A 104 -4.65 -7.65 2.32
C THR A 104 -4.57 -6.83 1.04
N ILE A 105 -3.66 -5.86 0.96
CA ILE A 105 -3.44 -5.07 -0.27
C ILE A 105 -2.97 -5.95 -1.42
N LYS A 106 -2.09 -6.93 -1.17
CA LYS A 106 -1.67 -7.89 -2.20
C LYS A 106 -2.83 -8.72 -2.73
N VAL A 107 -3.72 -9.22 -1.86
CA VAL A 107 -4.92 -9.97 -2.28
C VAL A 107 -5.80 -9.10 -3.18
N HIS A 108 -6.09 -7.87 -2.76
CA HIS A 108 -6.87 -6.94 -3.58
C HIS A 108 -6.17 -6.53 -4.87
N ALA A 109 -4.84 -6.48 -4.89
CA ALA A 109 -4.05 -6.24 -6.09
C ALA A 109 -4.21 -7.36 -7.12
N ILE A 110 -4.15 -8.62 -6.68
CA ILE A 110 -4.37 -9.79 -7.54
C ILE A 110 -5.79 -9.75 -8.11
N ASP A 111 -6.80 -9.59 -7.25
CA ASP A 111 -8.20 -9.51 -7.67
C ASP A 111 -8.44 -8.38 -8.68
N HIS A 112 -7.86 -7.21 -8.43
CA HIS A 112 -7.99 -6.06 -9.32
C HIS A 112 -7.30 -6.33 -10.67
N TYR A 113 -6.11 -6.95 -10.66
CA TYR A 113 -5.40 -7.35 -11.87
C TYR A 113 -6.21 -8.31 -12.74
N ILE A 114 -6.80 -9.33 -12.14
CA ILE A 114 -7.62 -10.32 -12.85
C ILE A 114 -8.82 -9.64 -13.51
N LYS A 115 -9.50 -8.74 -12.78
CA LYS A 115 -10.62 -7.97 -13.32
C LYS A 115 -10.22 -7.10 -14.51
N LEU A 116 -9.07 -6.42 -14.44
CA LEU A 116 -8.55 -5.61 -15.54
C LEU A 116 -8.17 -6.47 -16.76
N ARG A 117 -7.52 -7.62 -16.54
CA ARG A 117 -7.15 -8.55 -17.62
C ARG A 117 -8.34 -9.15 -18.35
N ALA A 118 -9.46 -9.36 -17.66
CA ALA A 118 -10.70 -9.85 -18.27
C ALA A 118 -11.35 -8.80 -19.20
N GLN A 119 -11.04 -7.51 -19.01
CA GLN A 119 -11.55 -6.41 -19.81
C GLN A 119 -10.58 -6.07 -20.95
N LYS A 120 -11.03 -6.18 -22.21
CA LYS A 120 -10.16 -6.03 -23.39
C LYS A 120 -9.61 -4.60 -23.59
N ASP A 121 -10.28 -3.58 -23.06
CA ASP A 121 -9.92 -2.16 -23.25
C ASP A 121 -9.41 -1.49 -21.96
N ALA A 122 -9.22 -2.24 -20.88
CA ALA A 122 -8.79 -1.67 -19.61
C ALA A 122 -7.31 -1.29 -19.64
N LYS A 123 -7.00 -0.05 -19.27
CA LYS A 123 -5.61 0.42 -19.12
C LYS A 123 -5.02 -0.15 -17.84
N MET A 124 -4.02 -1.01 -17.98
CA MET A 124 -3.29 -1.59 -16.87
C MET A 124 -2.35 -0.55 -16.24
N ASP A 125 -2.41 -0.36 -14.91
CA ASP A 125 -1.43 0.46 -14.20
C ASP A 125 -0.07 -0.29 -14.13
N PRO A 126 1.04 0.29 -14.65
CA PRO A 126 2.36 -0.31 -14.56
C PRO A 126 2.82 -0.59 -13.12
N ARG A 127 2.37 0.20 -12.15
CA ARG A 127 2.71 0.03 -10.73
C ARG A 127 2.10 -1.25 -10.16
N LEU A 128 0.87 -1.57 -10.57
CA LEU A 128 0.21 -2.81 -10.19
C LEU A 128 0.94 -4.03 -10.75
N GLU A 129 1.34 -4.00 -12.02
CA GLU A 129 2.14 -5.07 -12.60
C GLU A 129 3.51 -5.19 -11.90
N THR A 130 4.13 -4.07 -11.52
CA THR A 130 5.39 -4.08 -10.75
C THR A 130 5.22 -4.73 -9.38
N LEU A 131 4.14 -4.40 -8.65
CA LEU A 131 3.82 -4.98 -7.35
C LEU A 131 3.67 -6.51 -7.44
N LEU A 132 2.91 -7.01 -8.42
CA LEU A 132 2.67 -8.44 -8.57
C LEU A 132 3.92 -9.20 -9.05
N ASN A 133 4.72 -8.61 -9.93
CA ASN A 133 6.01 -9.19 -10.33
C ASN A 133 6.95 -9.32 -9.12
N ASN A 134 7.01 -8.30 -8.25
CA ASN A 134 7.82 -8.34 -7.04
C ASN A 134 7.32 -9.41 -6.06
N MET A 135 6.00 -9.55 -5.92
CA MET A 135 5.41 -10.61 -5.11
C MET A 135 5.76 -12.00 -5.65
N PHE A 136 5.63 -12.23 -6.96
CA PHE A 136 6.00 -13.49 -7.59
C PHE A 136 7.50 -13.81 -7.40
N ARG A 137 8.38 -12.85 -7.66
CA ARG A 137 9.84 -13.02 -7.48
C ARG A 137 10.20 -13.35 -6.04
N ARG A 138 9.64 -12.64 -5.06
CA ARG A 138 9.86 -12.94 -3.63
C ARG A 138 9.40 -14.35 -3.28
N CYS A 139 8.24 -14.80 -3.78
CA CYS A 139 7.81 -16.18 -3.56
C CYS A 139 8.80 -17.22 -4.13
N ILE A 140 9.45 -16.93 -5.26
CA ILE A 140 10.49 -17.80 -5.83
C ILE A 140 11.77 -17.77 -4.97
N GLU A 141 12.23 -16.58 -4.58
CA GLU A 141 13.42 -16.38 -3.72
C GLU A 141 13.25 -17.07 -2.35
N ASP A 142 12.06 -16.97 -1.77
CA ASP A 142 11.69 -17.58 -0.48
C ASP A 142 11.34 -19.08 -0.60
N GLN A 143 11.51 -19.68 -1.78
CA GLN A 143 11.18 -21.09 -2.08
C GLN A 143 9.70 -21.46 -1.82
N GLN A 144 8.81 -20.46 -1.82
CA GLN A 144 7.37 -20.60 -1.65
C GLN A 144 6.69 -20.93 -2.99
N TYR A 145 7.14 -22.00 -3.65
CA TYR A 145 6.69 -22.38 -5.00
C TYR A 145 5.19 -22.63 -5.09
N ARG A 146 4.55 -23.15 -4.02
CA ARG A 146 3.09 -23.36 -3.99
C ARG A 146 2.33 -22.04 -4.11
N HIS A 147 2.79 -21.00 -3.43
CA HIS A 147 2.21 -19.66 -3.54
C HIS A 147 2.47 -19.06 -4.93
N ALA A 148 3.71 -19.17 -5.44
CA ALA A 148 4.05 -18.69 -6.77
C ALA A 148 3.18 -19.32 -7.87
N ILE A 149 2.93 -20.63 -7.79
CA ILE A 149 2.03 -21.34 -8.71
C ILE A 149 0.57 -20.87 -8.55
N GLY A 150 0.11 -20.68 -7.31
CA GLY A 150 -1.24 -20.13 -7.03
C GLY A 150 -1.46 -18.79 -7.72
N ILE A 151 -0.53 -17.85 -7.51
CA ILE A 151 -0.56 -16.52 -8.14
C ILE A 151 -0.56 -16.63 -9.66
N ALA A 152 0.28 -17.50 -10.24
CA ALA A 152 0.35 -17.68 -11.69
C ALA A 152 -0.96 -18.22 -12.29
N LEU A 153 -1.63 -19.14 -11.59
CA LEU A 153 -2.92 -19.69 -11.99
C LEU A 153 -4.03 -18.65 -11.88
N GLU A 154 -4.12 -17.95 -10.74
CA GLU A 154 -5.12 -16.89 -10.51
C GLU A 154 -5.00 -15.76 -11.54
N THR A 155 -3.77 -15.36 -11.88
CA THR A 155 -3.52 -14.30 -12.86
C THR A 155 -3.55 -14.76 -14.33
N HIS A 156 -3.75 -16.07 -14.58
CA HIS A 156 -3.71 -16.68 -15.91
C HIS A 156 -2.40 -16.39 -16.68
N ARG A 157 -1.28 -16.22 -15.96
CA ARG A 157 0.06 -15.90 -16.51
C ARG A 157 0.85 -17.18 -16.74
N MET A 158 0.85 -17.67 -17.98
CA MET A 158 1.57 -18.90 -18.36
C MET A 158 3.09 -18.80 -18.26
N ASP A 159 3.64 -17.60 -18.38
CA ASP A 159 5.05 -17.29 -18.18
C ASP A 159 5.47 -17.54 -16.73
N TRP A 160 4.75 -16.96 -15.76
CA TRP A 160 4.99 -17.20 -14.33
C TRP A 160 4.80 -18.66 -13.95
N PHE A 161 3.79 -19.32 -14.53
CA PHE A 161 3.54 -20.73 -14.27
C PHE A 161 4.72 -21.62 -14.70
N ARG A 162 5.25 -21.39 -15.92
CA ARG A 162 6.42 -22.12 -16.41
C ARG A 162 7.65 -21.86 -15.57
N GLU A 163 7.90 -20.59 -15.24
CA GLU A 163 9.04 -20.20 -14.41
C GLU A 163 8.99 -20.86 -13.02
N ALA A 164 7.84 -20.82 -12.35
CA ALA A 164 7.69 -21.43 -11.03
C ALA A 164 7.94 -22.94 -11.05
N ILE A 165 7.47 -23.66 -12.09
CA ILE A 165 7.72 -25.11 -12.22
C ILE A 165 9.20 -25.39 -12.47
N MET A 166 9.81 -24.72 -13.45
CA MET A 166 11.21 -24.95 -13.82
C MET A 166 12.14 -24.71 -12.63
N THR A 167 11.94 -23.60 -11.91
CA THR A 167 12.75 -23.27 -10.73
C THR A 167 12.51 -24.23 -9.58
N SER A 168 11.27 -24.69 -9.38
CA SER A 168 10.96 -25.68 -8.33
C SER A 168 11.65 -27.03 -8.55
N VAL A 169 11.81 -27.46 -9.80
CA VAL A 169 12.48 -28.72 -10.16
C VAL A 169 13.99 -28.58 -9.97
N SER A 170 14.57 -27.44 -10.34
CA SER A 170 16.00 -27.16 -10.14
C SER A 170 16.37 -26.95 -8.67
N GLY A 171 15.49 -26.40 -7.84
CA GLY A 171 15.73 -26.20 -6.40
C GLY A 171 15.49 -27.44 -5.52
N MET A 172 14.94 -28.52 -6.08
CA MET A 172 14.71 -29.80 -5.38
C MET A 172 15.87 -30.80 -5.52
N LEU A 173 16.83 -30.50 -6.40
CA LEU A 173 18.08 -31.26 -6.62
C LEU A 173 19.24 -30.63 -5.87
#